data_AF-D5GXP6-F1
#
_entry.id   AF-D5GXP6-F1
#
_cell.length_a   1.000
_cell.length_b   1.000
_cell.length_c   1.000
_cell.angle_alpha   90.00
_cell.angle_beta   90.00
_cell.angle_gamma   90.00
#
_symmetry.space_group_name_H-M   'P 1'
#
loop_
_entity.id
_entity.type
_entity.pdbx_description
1 polymer ?
#
loop_
_entity_poly.entity_id
_entity_poly.type
_entity_poly.pdbx_seq_one_letter_code
_entity_poly.pdbx_strand_id
1 'polypeptide(L)'
;MAMRGKLVEQDPHDEPASVLLKKIKAEKEQLIKEGKIKKSKPLPPITDDEKPFDIPNGWEWVRLGDIGAWAAGATPSRKHSEYYGGDIPWLKTGDLNDGIVEETSEKITELGVKNSSVKINKPGNILIAMYGATIGKLGIVGKKELVTNQACCGCTPYKGIYNQYLFYYLLSSRKRLINLGSGGAQPNISKQKIEKFAFPLPPQSEQSRVTAKIEQLLPFLGKVEFSAEQ
;
A
#
# COMPACT_ATOMS: atom_id res chain seq x y z
N MET A 1 -18.92 -3.59 -0.04
CA MET A 1 -19.73 -2.46 0.47
C MET A 1 -18.87 -1.26 0.81
N ALA A 2 -17.86 -1.41 1.69
CA ALA A 2 -16.94 -0.34 2.09
C ALA A 2 -16.32 0.45 0.94
N MET A 3 -15.65 -0.26 0.03
CA MET A 3 -14.90 0.37 -1.07
C MET A 3 -15.77 0.97 -2.18
N ARG A 4 -17.10 0.88 -2.05
CA ARG A 4 -18.08 1.46 -2.99
C ARG A 4 -18.84 2.64 -2.39
N GLY A 5 -18.44 3.14 -1.21
CA GLY A 5 -19.11 4.22 -0.50
C GLY A 5 -20.48 3.85 0.09
N LYS A 6 -20.73 2.56 0.34
CA LYS A 6 -22.01 2.05 0.85
C LYS A 6 -21.95 1.57 2.30
N LEU A 7 -20.81 1.74 2.98
CA LEU A 7 -20.65 1.27 4.37
C LEU A 7 -21.02 2.32 5.41
N VAL A 8 -20.80 3.59 5.07
CA VAL A 8 -21.14 4.75 5.92
C VAL A 8 -22.00 5.70 5.11
N GLU A 9 -22.77 6.54 5.80
CA GLU A 9 -23.55 7.59 5.14
C GLU A 9 -22.62 8.62 4.48
N GLN A 10 -23.03 9.09 3.31
CA GLN A 10 -22.36 10.16 2.58
C GLN A 10 -22.71 11.50 3.24
N ASP A 11 -21.71 12.36 3.47
CA ASP A 11 -21.93 13.70 3.99
C ASP A 11 -21.76 14.73 2.85
N PRO A 12 -22.81 15.46 2.44
CA PRO A 12 -22.71 16.45 1.36
C PRO A 12 -21.80 17.65 1.71
N HIS A 13 -21.45 17.85 2.98
CA HIS A 13 -20.54 18.91 3.42
C HIS A 13 -19.07 18.48 3.43
N ASP A 14 -18.78 17.20 3.17
CA ASP A 14 -17.41 16.75 3.06
C ASP A 14 -16.70 17.45 1.89
N GLU A 15 -15.46 17.88 2.16
CA GLU A 15 -14.61 18.40 1.10
C GLU A 15 -14.36 17.29 0.06
N PRO A 16 -14.74 17.48 -1.22
CA PRO A 16 -14.68 16.41 -2.20
C PRO A 16 -13.23 15.97 -2.47
N ALA A 17 -13.04 14.72 -2.89
CA ALA A 17 -11.73 14.14 -3.17
C ALA A 17 -10.92 14.93 -4.20
N SER A 18 -11.59 15.66 -5.10
CA SER A 18 -10.95 16.56 -6.07
C SER A 18 -10.12 17.68 -5.41
N VAL A 19 -10.52 18.16 -4.23
CA VAL A 19 -9.77 19.17 -3.47
C VAL A 19 -8.59 18.52 -2.75
N LEU A 20 -8.78 17.35 -2.14
CA LEU A 20 -7.69 16.53 -1.59
C LEU A 20 -6.61 16.25 -2.65
N LEU A 21 -7.01 15.93 -3.88
CA LEU A 21 -6.07 15.68 -4.98
C LEU A 21 -5.23 16.90 -5.33
N LYS A 22 -5.78 18.11 -5.25
CA LYS A 22 -4.99 19.35 -5.44
C LYS A 22 -3.93 19.50 -4.34
N LYS A 23 -4.29 19.20 -3.09
CA LYS A 23 -3.36 19.22 -1.94
C LYS A 23 -2.24 18.18 -2.12
N ILE A 24 -2.58 16.96 -2.53
CA ILE A 24 -1.61 15.89 -2.79
C ILE A 24 -0.66 16.26 -3.94
N LYS A 25 -1.17 16.86 -5.03
CA LYS A 25 -0.32 17.32 -6.14
C LYS A 25 0.70 18.37 -5.68
N ALA A 26 0.27 19.36 -4.89
CA ALA A 26 1.16 20.38 -4.34
C ALA A 26 2.22 19.79 -3.41
N GLU A 27 1.84 18.85 -2.52
CA GLU A 27 2.78 18.13 -1.66
C GLU A 27 3.80 17.33 -2.49
N LYS A 28 3.34 16.59 -3.50
CA LYS A 28 4.21 15.81 -4.39
C LYS A 28 5.22 16.69 -5.10
N GLU A 29 4.80 17.85 -5.62
CA GLU A 29 5.69 18.83 -6.25
C GLU A 29 6.72 19.38 -5.27
N GLN A 30 6.31 19.68 -4.04
CA GLN A 30 7.22 20.12 -2.98
C GLN A 30 8.25 19.03 -2.64
N LEU A 31 7.83 17.78 -2.46
CA LEU A 31 8.74 16.66 -2.17
C LEU A 31 9.73 16.38 -3.31
N ILE A 32 9.33 16.62 -4.57
CA ILE A 32 10.22 16.55 -5.74
C ILE A 32 11.26 17.69 -5.68
N LYS A 33 10.82 18.92 -5.39
CA LYS A 33 11.70 20.09 -5.27
C LYS A 33 12.73 19.92 -4.15
N GLU A 34 12.34 19.29 -3.05
CA GLU A 34 13.20 18.94 -1.92
C GLU A 34 14.10 17.71 -2.18
N GLY A 35 13.96 17.03 -3.32
CA GLY A 35 14.75 15.84 -3.67
C GLY A 35 14.40 14.59 -2.87
N LYS A 36 13.33 14.62 -2.07
CA LYS A 36 12.87 13.47 -1.25
C LYS A 36 12.25 12.37 -2.12
N ILE A 37 11.66 12.73 -3.25
CA ILE A 37 11.16 11.78 -4.25
C ILE A 37 11.62 12.19 -5.65
N LYS A 38 11.76 11.21 -6.54
CA LYS A 38 12.12 11.46 -7.94
C LYS A 38 10.89 11.90 -8.73
N LYS A 39 11.07 12.83 -9.66
CA LYS A 39 10.04 13.19 -10.65
C LYS A 39 9.74 11.96 -11.53
N SER A 40 8.46 11.56 -11.56
CA SER A 40 7.98 10.48 -12.43
C SER A 40 7.25 11.04 -13.65
N LYS A 41 7.14 10.22 -14.70
CA LYS A 41 6.27 10.53 -15.83
C LYS A 41 4.80 10.52 -15.37
N PRO A 42 3.93 11.34 -15.97
CA PRO A 42 2.49 11.27 -15.71
C PRO A 42 1.97 9.84 -15.94
N LEU A 43 1.09 9.39 -15.06
CA LEU A 43 0.41 8.10 -15.19
C LEU A 43 -0.71 8.22 -16.24
N PRO A 44 -1.04 7.14 -16.96
CA PRO A 44 -2.10 7.17 -17.95
C PRO A 44 -3.46 7.47 -17.28
N PRO A 45 -4.39 8.12 -18.00
CA PRO A 45 -5.77 8.28 -17.53
C PRO A 45 -6.40 6.91 -17.25
N ILE A 46 -7.36 6.86 -16.33
CA ILE A 46 -8.09 5.63 -15.97
C ILE A 46 -9.23 5.45 -16.96
N THR A 47 -9.26 4.30 -17.63
CA THR A 47 -10.32 3.94 -18.57
C THR A 47 -11.52 3.32 -17.83
N ASP A 48 -12.67 3.24 -18.49
CA ASP A 48 -13.89 2.73 -17.85
C ASP A 48 -13.83 1.24 -17.52
N ASP A 49 -13.10 0.44 -18.30
CA ASP A 49 -12.86 -0.99 -18.02
C ASP A 49 -12.02 -1.24 -16.76
N GLU A 50 -11.24 -0.25 -16.32
CA GLU A 50 -10.46 -0.32 -15.09
C GLU A 50 -11.29 -0.02 -13.83
N LYS A 51 -12.50 0.52 -13.99
CA LYS A 51 -13.43 0.92 -12.92
C LYS A 51 -14.40 -0.24 -12.63
N PRO A 52 -14.18 -1.03 -11.56
CA PRO A 52 -14.97 -2.23 -11.28
C PRO A 52 -16.39 -1.95 -10.75
N PHE A 53 -16.70 -0.69 -10.43
CA PHE A 53 -17.98 -0.26 -9.88
C PHE A 53 -18.10 1.27 -9.93
N ASP A 54 -19.34 1.74 -9.79
CA ASP A 54 -19.65 3.15 -9.58
C ASP A 54 -19.26 3.63 -8.19
N ILE A 55 -18.82 4.88 -8.10
CA ILE A 55 -18.46 5.57 -6.86
C ILE A 55 -19.46 6.70 -6.57
N PRO A 56 -19.66 7.08 -5.30
CA PRO A 56 -20.51 8.22 -4.95
C PRO A 56 -20.02 9.55 -5.52
N ASN A 57 -20.92 10.53 -5.54
CA ASN A 57 -20.55 11.91 -5.81
C ASN A 57 -19.51 12.39 -4.77
N GLY A 58 -18.49 13.11 -5.24
CA GLY A 58 -17.41 13.62 -4.40
C GLY A 58 -16.24 12.64 -4.24
N TRP A 59 -16.37 11.39 -4.66
CA TRP A 59 -15.24 10.47 -4.81
C TRP A 59 -14.57 10.65 -6.18
N GLU A 60 -13.31 10.22 -6.29
CA GLU A 60 -12.55 10.27 -7.53
C GLU A 60 -11.82 8.95 -7.79
N TRP A 61 -11.80 8.47 -9.04
CA TRP A 61 -10.89 7.39 -9.43
C TRP A 61 -9.50 7.98 -9.70
N VAL A 62 -8.48 7.45 -9.03
CA VAL A 62 -7.08 7.90 -9.15
C VAL A 62 -6.12 6.73 -9.27
N ARG A 63 -4.89 6.98 -9.71
CA ARG A 63 -3.86 5.94 -9.76
C ARG A 63 -3.16 5.86 -8.40
N LEU A 64 -2.76 4.67 -7.95
CA LEU A 64 -2.04 4.53 -6.69
C LEU A 64 -0.73 5.35 -6.64
N GLY A 65 -0.07 5.56 -7.78
CA GLY A 65 1.13 6.41 -7.85
C GLY A 65 0.86 7.92 -7.70
N ASP A 66 -0.41 8.33 -7.68
CA ASP A 66 -0.81 9.71 -7.41
C ASP A 66 -1.03 9.97 -5.91
N ILE A 67 -1.33 8.93 -5.11
CA ILE A 67 -1.67 9.04 -3.69
C ILE A 67 -0.55 8.59 -2.73
N GLY A 68 0.59 8.13 -3.25
CA GLY A 68 1.73 7.77 -2.42
C GLY A 68 3.03 7.62 -3.20
N ALA A 69 4.14 7.67 -2.47
CA ALA A 69 5.47 7.41 -3.00
C ALA A 69 5.77 5.90 -2.91
N TRP A 70 5.78 5.23 -4.05
CA TRP A 70 6.04 3.79 -4.13
C TRP A 70 7.51 3.50 -4.44
N ALA A 71 8.09 2.52 -3.76
CA ALA A 71 9.45 2.07 -4.03
C ALA A 71 9.63 0.57 -3.78
N ALA A 72 10.30 -0.11 -4.71
CA ALA A 72 10.78 -1.46 -4.46
C ALA A 72 11.97 -1.42 -3.49
N GLY A 73 12.07 -2.44 -2.65
CA GLY A 73 13.23 -2.65 -1.78
C GLY A 73 14.46 -3.14 -2.55
N ALA A 74 15.46 -3.62 -1.82
CA ALA A 74 16.67 -4.19 -2.38
C ALA A 74 17.25 -5.30 -1.50
N THR A 75 18.02 -6.20 -2.09
CA THR A 75 18.83 -7.16 -1.33
C THR A 75 20.28 -6.68 -1.36
N PRO A 76 20.91 -6.42 -0.20
CA PRO A 76 22.36 -6.26 -0.13
C PRO A 76 23.06 -7.46 -0.77
N SER A 77 24.33 -7.32 -1.17
CA SER A 77 25.04 -8.45 -1.78
C SER A 77 25.25 -9.56 -0.75
N ARG A 78 24.71 -10.76 -1.02
CA ARG A 78 24.89 -11.96 -0.18
C ARG A 78 26.35 -12.47 -0.14
N LYS A 79 27.23 -11.94 -0.99
CA LYS A 79 28.68 -12.22 -0.95
C LYS A 79 29.40 -11.56 0.22
N HIS A 80 28.77 -10.55 0.84
CA HIS A 80 29.30 -9.82 1.98
C HIS A 80 28.50 -10.19 3.23
N SER A 81 28.98 -11.17 3.99
CA SER A 81 28.30 -11.62 5.21
C SER A 81 28.18 -10.51 6.26
N GLU A 82 29.12 -9.56 6.26
CA GLU A 82 29.15 -8.38 7.13
C GLU A 82 27.98 -7.40 6.91
N TYR A 83 27.20 -7.57 5.83
CA TYR A 83 25.98 -6.79 5.58
C TYR A 83 24.78 -7.30 6.40
N TYR A 84 24.86 -8.47 7.02
CA TYR A 84 23.75 -9.17 7.67
C TYR A 84 24.00 -9.36 9.18
N GLY A 85 22.92 -9.62 9.93
CA GLY A 85 23.01 -9.90 11.36
C GLY A 85 23.15 -8.65 12.26
N GLY A 86 22.80 -7.47 11.75
CA GLY A 86 22.75 -6.23 12.52
C GLY A 86 21.39 -6.01 13.20
N ASP A 87 21.08 -4.74 13.48
CA ASP A 87 19.86 -4.36 14.21
C ASP A 87 18.72 -3.83 13.33
N ILE A 88 18.98 -3.59 12.04
CA ILE A 88 18.00 -2.98 11.13
C ILE A 88 17.08 -4.08 10.57
N PRO A 89 15.77 -4.06 10.85
CA PRO A 89 14.85 -5.06 10.35
C PRO A 89 14.83 -5.08 8.82
N TRP A 90 15.03 -6.25 8.23
CA TRP A 90 15.01 -6.45 6.79
C TRP A 90 13.95 -7.48 6.40
N LEU A 91 12.83 -6.95 5.94
CA LEU A 91 11.65 -7.71 5.62
C LEU A 91 11.76 -8.39 4.25
N LYS A 92 11.43 -9.67 4.22
CA LYS A 92 11.16 -10.45 3.01
C LYS A 92 9.65 -10.67 2.89
N THR A 93 9.19 -11.02 1.69
CA THR A 93 7.75 -11.21 1.44
C THR A 93 7.09 -12.29 2.31
N GLY A 94 7.87 -13.25 2.83
CA GLY A 94 7.39 -14.26 3.77
C GLY A 94 6.99 -13.71 5.15
N ASP A 95 7.54 -12.56 5.55
CA ASP A 95 7.23 -11.92 6.85
C ASP A 95 5.92 -11.11 6.79
N LEU A 96 5.39 -10.81 5.60
CA LEU A 96 4.10 -10.13 5.46
C LEU A 96 2.99 -11.02 6.01
N ASN A 97 2.00 -10.44 6.68
CA ASN A 97 1.01 -11.18 7.46
C ASN A 97 -0.43 -10.66 7.26
N ASP A 98 -0.68 -9.79 6.27
CA ASP A 98 -1.96 -9.12 6.09
C ASP A 98 -2.43 -8.34 7.33
N GLY A 99 -1.48 -7.79 8.08
CA GLY A 99 -1.71 -6.96 9.24
C GLY A 99 -0.52 -6.05 9.53
N ILE A 100 -0.33 -5.75 10.82
CA ILE A 100 0.81 -4.95 11.28
C ILE A 100 2.05 -5.84 11.35
N VAL A 101 3.14 -5.34 10.78
CA VAL A 101 4.46 -5.98 10.80
C VAL A 101 5.30 -5.31 11.88
N GLU A 102 5.55 -6.01 12.98
CA GLU A 102 6.41 -5.54 14.07
C GLU A 102 7.81 -6.20 14.07
N GLU A 103 7.94 -7.35 13.40
CA GLU A 103 9.15 -8.17 13.38
C GLU A 103 9.48 -8.67 11.98
N THR A 104 10.76 -8.99 11.75
CA THR A 104 11.28 -9.55 10.50
C THR A 104 12.14 -10.78 10.80
N SER A 105 12.12 -11.77 9.90
CA SER A 105 12.92 -12.98 10.06
C SER A 105 14.44 -12.76 9.94
N GLU A 106 14.86 -11.68 9.27
CA GLU A 106 16.26 -11.30 9.12
C GLU A 106 16.48 -9.81 9.43
N LYS A 107 17.73 -9.46 9.72
CA LYS A 107 18.19 -8.09 9.93
C LYS A 107 19.48 -7.83 9.16
N ILE A 108 19.72 -6.57 8.81
CA ILE A 108 20.95 -6.12 8.14
C ILE A 108 21.70 -5.10 9.00
N THR A 109 22.98 -4.92 8.69
CA THR A 109 23.83 -3.92 9.34
C THR A 109 23.68 -2.55 8.65
N GLU A 110 24.13 -1.50 9.34
CA GLU A 110 24.29 -0.16 8.75
C GLU A 110 25.16 -0.19 7.48
N LEU A 111 26.18 -1.06 7.45
CA LEU A 111 27.02 -1.26 6.28
C LEU A 111 26.22 -1.83 5.11
N GLY A 112 25.32 -2.79 5.36
CA GLY A 112 24.41 -3.34 4.36
C GLY A 112 23.43 -2.31 3.80
N VAL A 113 22.93 -1.40 4.64
CA VAL A 113 22.09 -0.26 4.18
C VAL A 113 22.89 0.69 3.30
N LYS A 114 24.08 1.13 3.74
CA LYS A 114 24.92 2.09 3.01
C LYS A 114 25.42 1.56 1.66
N ASN A 115 25.66 0.26 1.55
CA ASN A 115 26.17 -0.39 0.34
C ASN A 115 25.08 -1.08 -0.49
N SER A 116 23.82 -0.71 -0.28
CA SER A 116 22.71 -1.20 -1.11
C SER A 116 21.73 -0.07 -1.42
N SER A 117 20.75 -0.37 -2.27
CA SER A 117 19.71 0.58 -2.68
C SER A 117 18.42 0.45 -1.87
N VAL A 118 18.47 -0.21 -0.71
CA VAL A 118 17.30 -0.42 0.17
C VAL A 118 16.61 0.90 0.50
N LYS A 119 15.31 0.81 0.76
CA LYS A 119 14.46 1.95 1.10
C LYS A 119 13.91 1.77 2.49
N ILE A 120 14.09 2.80 3.31
CA ILE A 120 13.52 2.87 4.64
C ILE A 120 12.01 3.04 4.49
N ASN A 121 11.25 2.18 5.18
CA ASN A 121 9.81 2.26 5.31
C ASN A 121 9.50 2.65 6.75
N LYS A 122 8.71 3.71 6.90
CA LYS A 122 8.36 4.30 8.18
C LYS A 122 7.09 3.66 8.76
N PRO A 123 6.84 3.78 10.08
CA PRO A 123 5.57 3.42 10.67
C PRO A 123 4.37 3.90 9.86
N GLY A 124 3.42 3.00 9.63
CA GLY A 124 2.22 3.25 8.83
C GLY A 124 2.39 3.11 7.31
N ASN A 125 3.61 2.94 6.78
CA ASN A 125 3.81 2.62 5.36
C ASN A 125 3.14 1.29 5.00
N ILE A 126 2.64 1.21 3.78
CA ILE A 126 2.00 -0.01 3.26
C ILE A 126 3.03 -0.80 2.46
N LEU A 127 3.11 -2.10 2.73
CA LEU A 127 3.99 -3.03 2.03
C LEU A 127 3.15 -4.00 1.20
N ILE A 128 3.65 -4.35 0.01
CA ILE A 128 3.04 -5.35 -0.85
C ILE A 128 4.09 -6.28 -1.47
N ALA A 129 3.86 -7.58 -1.40
CA ALA A 129 4.65 -8.57 -2.11
C ALA A 129 4.36 -8.55 -3.61
N MET A 130 5.40 -8.44 -4.42
CA MET A 130 5.30 -8.32 -5.89
C MET A 130 5.38 -9.67 -6.61
N TYR A 131 6.01 -10.69 -6.02
CA TYR A 131 6.35 -11.94 -6.72
C TYR A 131 6.12 -13.20 -5.85
N GLY A 132 6.11 -14.36 -6.49
CA GLY A 132 6.16 -15.68 -5.86
C GLY A 132 4.86 -16.10 -5.18
N ALA A 133 4.92 -17.12 -4.32
CA ALA A 133 3.76 -17.66 -3.60
C ALA A 133 3.05 -16.63 -2.71
N THR A 134 3.76 -15.57 -2.32
CA THR A 134 3.26 -14.47 -1.47
C THR A 134 2.70 -13.29 -2.24
N ILE A 135 2.63 -13.35 -3.57
CA ILE A 135 2.19 -12.22 -4.41
C ILE A 135 0.87 -11.60 -3.91
N GLY A 136 0.84 -10.26 -3.78
CA GLY A 136 -0.32 -9.52 -3.31
C GLY A 136 -0.58 -9.61 -1.79
N LYS A 137 0.25 -10.33 -1.02
CA LYS A 137 0.24 -10.27 0.45
C LYS A 137 0.66 -8.86 0.90
N LEU A 138 0.05 -8.38 1.97
CA LEU A 138 0.19 -7.00 2.44
C LEU A 138 0.78 -6.96 3.85
N GLY A 139 1.25 -5.78 4.23
CA GLY A 139 1.61 -5.44 5.60
C GLY A 139 1.55 -3.94 5.83
N ILE A 140 1.32 -3.53 7.07
CA ILE A 140 1.49 -2.16 7.54
C ILE A 140 2.73 -2.15 8.41
N VAL A 141 3.69 -1.27 8.14
CA VAL A 141 4.87 -1.12 9.00
C VAL A 141 4.42 -0.68 10.40
N GLY A 142 4.80 -1.45 11.42
CA GLY A 142 4.48 -1.20 12.82
C GLY A 142 5.32 -0.06 13.41
N LYS A 143 5.79 -0.22 14.64
CA LYS A 143 6.39 0.88 15.41
C LYS A 143 7.82 1.22 14.97
N LYS A 144 8.56 0.24 14.46
CA LYS A 144 9.97 0.39 14.08
C LYS A 144 10.10 0.53 12.57
N GLU A 145 10.95 1.45 12.14
CA GLU A 145 11.33 1.54 10.72
C GLU A 145 11.98 0.23 10.26
N LEU A 146 11.73 -0.14 9.01
CA LEU A 146 12.31 -1.34 8.40
C LEU A 146 12.68 -1.10 6.95
N VAL A 147 13.57 -1.93 6.43
CA VAL A 147 13.87 -2.02 4.99
C VAL A 147 13.30 -3.31 4.41
N THR A 148 13.14 -3.37 3.10
CA THR A 148 12.57 -4.53 2.43
C THR A 148 13.49 -5.07 1.34
N ASN A 149 13.35 -6.36 1.01
CA ASN A 149 14.00 -6.94 -0.17
C ASN A 149 13.33 -6.46 -1.49
N GLN A 150 13.95 -6.77 -2.64
CA GLN A 150 13.43 -6.34 -3.95
C GLN A 150 12.09 -6.98 -4.34
N ALA A 151 11.63 -7.99 -3.60
CA ALA A 151 10.35 -8.64 -3.84
C ALA A 151 9.17 -7.94 -3.16
N CYS A 152 9.43 -6.91 -2.35
CA CYS A 152 8.43 -6.05 -1.73
C CYS A 152 8.46 -4.65 -2.34
N CYS A 153 7.28 -4.06 -2.51
CA CYS A 153 7.12 -2.63 -2.76
C CYS A 153 6.54 -1.97 -1.51
N GLY A 154 7.19 -0.91 -1.05
CA GLY A 154 6.68 -0.04 0.00
C GLY A 154 5.98 1.18 -0.58
N CYS A 155 4.99 1.69 0.14
CA CYS A 155 4.29 2.94 -0.12
C CYS A 155 4.36 3.82 1.12
N THR A 156 4.84 5.04 0.93
CA THR A 156 4.61 6.15 1.85
C THR A 156 3.40 6.94 1.33
N PRO A 157 2.21 6.82 1.95
CA PRO A 157 1.05 7.59 1.54
C PRO A 157 1.29 9.09 1.69
N TYR A 158 0.75 9.89 0.76
CA TYR A 158 0.80 11.35 0.87
C TYR A 158 -0.20 11.86 1.93
N LYS A 159 -0.04 13.12 2.34
CA LYS A 159 -0.87 13.74 3.38
C LYS A 159 -2.35 13.68 2.98
N GLY A 160 -3.17 13.27 3.95
CA GLY A 160 -4.62 13.12 3.77
C GLY A 160 -5.04 11.77 3.20
N ILE A 161 -4.11 10.89 2.88
CA ILE A 161 -4.41 9.48 2.59
C ILE A 161 -4.34 8.68 3.87
N TYR A 162 -5.46 8.07 4.23
CA TYR A 162 -5.55 7.19 5.39
C TYR A 162 -4.99 5.82 5.03
N ASN A 163 -3.85 5.47 5.63
CA ASN A 163 -3.11 4.26 5.29
C ASN A 163 -3.95 2.98 5.47
N GLN A 164 -4.79 2.93 6.50
CA GLN A 164 -5.71 1.81 6.73
C GLN A 164 -6.76 1.68 5.62
N TYR A 165 -7.28 2.79 5.09
CA TYR A 165 -8.21 2.75 3.97
C TYR A 165 -7.52 2.18 2.72
N LEU A 166 -6.30 2.66 2.43
CA LEU A 166 -5.46 2.12 1.36
C LEU A 166 -5.21 0.62 1.56
N PHE A 167 -4.85 0.21 2.77
CA PHE A 167 -4.63 -1.19 3.11
C PHE A 167 -5.86 -2.06 2.87
N TYR A 168 -7.04 -1.68 3.38
CA TYR A 168 -8.27 -2.43 3.19
C TYR A 168 -8.71 -2.46 1.72
N TYR A 169 -8.51 -1.38 0.96
CA TYR A 169 -8.80 -1.38 -0.47
C TYR A 169 -7.92 -2.40 -1.21
N LEU A 170 -6.61 -2.37 -0.98
CA LEU A 170 -5.66 -3.31 -1.58
C LEU A 170 -5.98 -4.76 -1.17
N LEU A 171 -6.34 -4.99 0.08
CA LEU A 171 -6.71 -6.31 0.60
C LEU A 171 -7.95 -6.83 -0.13
N SER A 172 -9.01 -6.02 -0.23
CA SER A 172 -10.24 -6.39 -0.95
C SER A 172 -10.05 -6.53 -2.46
N SER A 173 -9.08 -5.80 -3.03
CA SER A 173 -8.77 -5.80 -4.47
C SER A 173 -7.62 -6.74 -4.85
N ARG A 174 -7.11 -7.55 -3.91
CA ARG A 174 -5.95 -8.42 -4.11
C ARG A 174 -6.03 -9.25 -5.38
N LYS A 175 -7.16 -9.93 -5.60
CA LYS A 175 -7.35 -10.78 -6.79
C LYS A 175 -7.23 -9.97 -8.09
N ARG A 176 -7.84 -8.78 -8.16
CA ARG A 176 -7.72 -7.87 -9.32
C ARG A 176 -6.28 -7.44 -9.55
N LEU A 177 -5.57 -7.11 -8.48
CA LEU A 177 -4.17 -6.69 -8.56
C LEU A 177 -3.25 -7.83 -9.02
N ILE A 178 -3.46 -9.05 -8.51
CA ILE A 178 -2.73 -10.27 -8.94
C ILE A 178 -3.03 -10.61 -10.41
N ASN A 179 -4.26 -10.41 -10.87
CA ASN A 179 -4.64 -10.65 -12.27
C ASN A 179 -3.99 -9.67 -13.26
N LEU A 180 -3.47 -8.53 -12.80
CA LEU A 180 -2.59 -7.69 -13.62
C LEU A 180 -1.20 -8.30 -13.78
N GLY A 181 -0.88 -9.35 -13.03
CA GLY A 181 0.37 -10.08 -13.06
C GLY A 181 0.68 -10.62 -14.45
N SER A 182 1.96 -10.75 -14.77
CA SER A 182 2.43 -11.42 -16.00
C SER A 182 3.55 -12.38 -15.65
N GLY A 183 3.86 -13.31 -16.56
CA GLY A 183 4.84 -14.37 -16.35
C GLY A 183 4.15 -15.68 -15.96
N GLY A 184 4.27 -16.71 -16.81
CA GLY A 184 3.49 -17.95 -16.76
C GLY A 184 3.43 -18.62 -15.39
N ALA A 185 4.46 -19.39 -15.01
CA ALA A 185 4.45 -20.19 -13.77
C ALA A 185 4.70 -19.36 -12.48
N GLN A 186 5.30 -18.17 -12.58
CA GLN A 186 5.49 -17.25 -11.46
C GLN A 186 4.92 -15.87 -11.79
N PRO A 187 3.69 -15.58 -11.33
CA PRO A 187 3.07 -14.29 -11.56
C PRO A 187 3.86 -13.18 -10.85
N ASN A 188 3.97 -12.04 -11.53
CA ASN A 188 4.66 -10.83 -11.08
C ASN A 188 3.79 -9.59 -11.25
N ILE A 189 3.58 -8.87 -10.14
CA ILE A 189 3.01 -7.52 -10.12
C ILE A 189 4.14 -6.53 -9.90
N SER A 190 4.64 -5.94 -10.98
CA SER A 190 5.72 -4.97 -10.90
C SER A 190 5.28 -3.70 -10.18
N LYS A 191 6.23 -2.95 -9.60
CA LYS A 191 5.99 -1.61 -9.06
C LYS A 191 5.16 -0.73 -10.01
N GLN A 192 5.48 -0.74 -11.31
CA GLN A 192 4.77 0.07 -12.29
C GLN A 192 3.29 -0.32 -12.44
N LYS A 193 2.97 -1.62 -12.34
CA LYS A 193 1.58 -2.09 -12.35
C LYS A 193 0.84 -1.67 -11.09
N ILE A 194 1.52 -1.71 -9.94
CA ILE A 194 0.97 -1.21 -8.67
C ILE A 194 0.68 0.29 -8.78
N GLU A 195 1.64 1.10 -9.22
CA GLU A 195 1.44 2.56 -9.38
C GLU A 195 0.28 2.91 -10.32
N LYS A 196 0.04 2.08 -11.35
CA LYS A 196 -1.07 2.26 -12.29
C LYS A 196 -2.39 1.69 -11.77
N PHE A 197 -2.46 1.00 -10.65
CA PHE A 197 -3.72 0.42 -10.21
C PHE A 197 -4.75 1.51 -9.88
N ALA A 198 -5.98 1.33 -10.37
CA ALA A 198 -7.08 2.25 -10.10
C ALA A 198 -7.51 2.14 -8.62
N PHE A 199 -7.71 3.29 -7.99
CA PHE A 199 -8.04 3.44 -6.59
C PHE A 199 -9.22 4.42 -6.43
N PRO A 200 -10.31 4.05 -5.74
CA PRO A 200 -11.42 4.94 -5.47
C PRO A 200 -11.05 5.80 -4.26
N LEU A 201 -10.74 7.06 -4.49
CA LEU A 201 -10.39 8.02 -3.44
C LEU A 201 -11.66 8.72 -2.95
N PRO A 202 -12.09 8.48 -1.70
CA PRO A 202 -13.18 9.25 -1.10
C PRO A 202 -12.67 10.57 -0.50
N PRO A 203 -13.58 11.47 -0.08
CA PRO A 203 -13.26 12.58 0.82
C PRO A 203 -12.40 12.15 2.00
N GLN A 204 -11.50 13.04 2.45
CA GLN A 204 -10.54 12.71 3.52
C GLN A 204 -11.21 12.27 4.82
N SER A 205 -12.26 12.98 5.24
CA SER A 205 -13.07 12.66 6.42
C SER A 205 -13.76 11.30 6.29
N GLU A 206 -14.28 10.99 5.10
CA GLU A 206 -14.95 9.73 4.84
C GLU A 206 -13.99 8.53 4.90
N GLN A 207 -12.71 8.67 4.49
CA GLN A 207 -11.71 7.61 4.66
C GLN A 207 -11.69 7.10 6.10
N SER A 208 -11.62 8.02 7.07
CA SER A 208 -11.59 7.72 8.50
C SER A 208 -12.90 7.09 8.98
N ARG A 209 -14.06 7.59 8.54
CA ARG A 209 -15.36 7.00 8.91
C ARG A 209 -15.50 5.56 8.40
N VAL A 210 -15.06 5.31 7.17
CA VAL A 210 -15.06 3.97 6.56
C VAL A 210 -14.14 3.03 7.34
N THR A 211 -12.91 3.43 7.66
CA THR A 211 -11.98 2.56 8.40
C THR A 211 -12.45 2.28 9.81
N ALA A 212 -12.92 3.29 10.54
CA ALA A 212 -13.50 3.10 11.87
C ALA A 212 -14.67 2.11 11.83
N LYS A 213 -15.51 2.18 10.80
CA LYS A 213 -16.61 1.22 10.63
C LYS A 213 -16.14 -0.19 10.29
N ILE A 214 -15.11 -0.34 9.45
CA ILE A 214 -14.49 -1.65 9.18
C ILE A 214 -13.94 -2.23 10.48
N GLU A 215 -13.16 -1.48 11.24
CA GLU A 215 -12.57 -1.91 12.51
C GLU A 215 -13.62 -2.29 13.54
N GLN A 216 -14.74 -1.55 13.61
CA GLN A 216 -15.88 -1.93 14.45
C GLN A 216 -16.46 -3.29 14.05
N LEU A 217 -16.52 -3.61 12.76
CA LEU A 217 -17.16 -4.83 12.24
C LEU A 217 -16.22 -6.05 12.23
N LEU A 218 -14.91 -5.84 12.12
CA LEU A 218 -13.90 -6.91 12.04
C LEU A 218 -14.03 -7.96 13.17
N PRO A 219 -14.19 -7.59 14.46
CA PRO A 219 -14.34 -8.56 15.55
C PRO A 219 -15.58 -9.45 15.44
N PHE A 220 -16.61 -9.02 14.71
CA PHE A 220 -17.84 -9.80 14.53
C PHE A 220 -17.71 -10.82 13.41
N LEU A 221 -16.89 -10.55 12.38
CA LEU A 221 -16.67 -11.47 11.27
C LEU A 221 -15.96 -12.77 11.72
N GLY A 222 -15.03 -12.68 12.66
CA GLY A 222 -14.36 -13.86 13.24
C GLY A 222 -15.23 -14.68 14.20
N LYS A 223 -16.39 -14.16 14.64
CA LYS A 223 -17.33 -14.89 15.52
C LYS A 223 -18.38 -15.70 14.75
N VAL A 224 -18.63 -15.37 13.49
CA VAL A 224 -19.66 -16.03 12.66
C VAL A 224 -19.20 -17.41 12.17
N GLU A 225 -17.89 -17.69 12.12
CA GLU A 225 -17.36 -19.01 11.75
C GLU A 225 -17.54 -20.10 12.85
N PHE A 226 -18.04 -19.76 14.05
CA PHE A 226 -18.23 -20.71 15.15
C PHE A 226 -19.69 -21.13 15.42
N SER A 227 -20.67 -20.70 14.61
CA SER A 227 -22.09 -21.02 14.82
C SER A 227 -22.76 -21.75 13.64
N ALA A 228 -21.98 -22.40 12.76
CA ALA A 228 -22.52 -23.11 11.59
C ALA A 228 -22.30 -24.63 11.62
N GLU A 229 -21.97 -25.22 12.78
CA GLU A 229 -21.95 -26.67 12.97
C GLU A 229 -22.75 -27.06 14.22
N GLN A 230 -24.03 -27.37 14.00
CA GLN A 230 -24.80 -28.40 14.71
C GLN A 230 -25.66 -29.14 13.69
#